data_AF-A0A356FTL5-F1
#
_entry.id   AF-A0A356FTL5-F1
#
_cell.length_a   1.000
_cell.length_b   1.000
_cell.length_c   1.000
_cell.angle_alpha   90.00
_cell.angle_beta   90.00
_cell.angle_gamma   90.00
#
_symmetry.space_group_name_H-M   'P 1'
#
loop_
_entity.id
_entity.type
_entity.pdbx_description
1 polymer ?
#
loop_
_entity_poly.entity_id
_entity_poly.type
_entity_poly.pdbx_seq_one_letter_code
_entity_poly.pdbx_strand_id
1 'polypeptide(L)'
;TNTPIFVLLIIGAFLTAGYMGRLFWIAFLGTPNSEAASHAKESPLTLLLPLVILAMLSITGGLLQLWPDSLGGLIRYDVDHLHHAEQYDAMHYFVLKLGTAAWIIGLLAALFFYRVGASEDRLKKNFLPIFQFLHAKLWFDEIYNFYVANVQQRVARLLNFLDLLLIEGLLIRGSAGAISLLGMFARSVHVGNLHSYVYWFLAGMLLLWLACFGLF
;
A
#
# COMPACT_ATOMS: atom_id res chain seq x y z
N THR A 1 -22.46 26.53 0.62
CA THR A 1 -22.29 25.42 -0.34
C THR A 1 -20.92 25.51 -0.97
N ASN A 2 -20.08 24.47 -0.87
CA ASN A 2 -18.74 24.49 -1.48
C ASN A 2 -18.84 24.17 -2.98
N THR A 3 -19.23 25.16 -3.77
CA THR A 3 -19.36 25.08 -5.24
C THR A 3 -18.14 24.43 -5.92
N PRO A 4 -16.88 24.70 -5.50
CA PRO A 4 -15.73 24.05 -6.13
C PRO A 4 -15.72 22.52 -5.98
N ILE A 5 -16.08 22.02 -4.80
CA ILE A 5 -16.15 20.57 -4.54
C ILE A 5 -17.25 19.94 -5.39
N PHE A 6 -18.40 20.60 -5.47
CA PHE A 6 -19.51 20.13 -6.28
C PHE A 6 -19.15 20.03 -7.78
N VAL A 7 -18.47 21.04 -8.31
CA VAL A 7 -17.97 21.03 -9.70
C VAL A 7 -16.96 19.89 -9.90
N LEU A 8 -16.04 19.67 -8.97
CA LEU A 8 -15.10 18.55 -9.03
C LEU A 8 -15.80 17.19 -9.04
N LEU A 9 -16.87 17.03 -8.24
CA LEU A 9 -17.67 15.79 -8.23
C LEU A 9 -18.40 15.55 -9.55
N ILE A 10 -18.96 16.60 -10.17
CA ILE A 10 -19.60 16.49 -11.50
C ILE A 10 -18.56 16.11 -12.56
N ILE A 11 -17.38 16.75 -12.55
CA ILE A 11 -16.28 16.41 -13.46
C ILE A 11 -15.86 14.96 -13.23
N GLY A 12 -15.78 14.52 -11.97
CA GLY A 12 -15.51 13.14 -11.59
C GLY A 12 -16.54 12.16 -12.18
N ALA A 13 -17.83 12.45 -12.07
CA ALA A 13 -18.90 11.64 -12.64
C ALA A 13 -18.79 11.54 -14.18
N PHE A 14 -18.54 12.67 -14.85
CA PHE A 14 -18.31 12.71 -16.30
C PHE A 14 -17.09 11.88 -16.72
N LEU A 15 -15.95 12.07 -16.05
CA LEU A 15 -14.72 11.31 -16.33
C LEU A 15 -14.91 9.82 -16.06
N THR A 16 -15.66 9.47 -15.01
CA THR A 16 -15.94 8.07 -14.64
C THR A 16 -16.72 7.34 -15.72
N ALA A 17 -17.81 7.96 -16.18
CA ALA A 17 -18.57 7.48 -17.31
C ALA A 17 -17.70 7.37 -18.58
N GLY A 18 -16.86 8.37 -18.81
CA GLY A 18 -15.98 8.44 -19.97
C GLY A 18 -14.96 7.31 -20.01
N TYR A 19 -14.23 7.05 -18.92
CA TYR A 19 -13.21 6.00 -18.90
C TYR A 19 -13.82 4.59 -18.88
N MET A 20 -14.94 4.38 -18.16
CA MET A 20 -15.65 3.10 -18.16
C MET A 20 -16.26 2.80 -19.53
N GLY A 21 -16.88 3.80 -20.16
CA GLY A 21 -17.39 3.70 -21.53
C GLY A 21 -16.28 3.36 -22.52
N ARG A 22 -15.16 4.10 -22.50
CA ARG A 22 -13.97 3.81 -23.32
C ARG A 22 -13.53 2.36 -23.17
N LEU A 23 -13.40 1.86 -21.93
CA LEU A 23 -12.98 0.49 -21.67
C LEU A 23 -13.96 -0.52 -22.26
N PHE A 24 -15.26 -0.32 -22.05
CA PHE A 24 -16.29 -1.23 -22.55
C PHE A 24 -16.33 -1.26 -24.09
N TRP A 25 -16.32 -0.11 -24.75
CA TRP A 25 -16.39 -0.03 -26.22
C TRP A 25 -15.17 -0.60 -26.92
N ILE A 26 -13.98 -0.45 -26.34
CA ILE A 26 -12.73 -0.94 -26.91
C ILE A 26 -12.56 -2.44 -26.64
N ALA A 27 -12.83 -2.89 -25.41
CA ALA A 27 -12.57 -4.28 -25.01
C ALA A 27 -13.64 -5.26 -25.52
N PHE A 28 -14.92 -4.90 -25.48
CA PHE A 28 -16.01 -5.82 -25.80
C PHE A 28 -16.59 -5.63 -27.20
N LEU A 29 -16.68 -4.40 -27.69
CA LEU A 29 -17.22 -4.12 -29.03
C LEU A 29 -16.12 -3.87 -30.07
N GLY A 30 -14.85 -3.79 -29.65
CA GLY A 30 -13.72 -3.59 -30.55
C GLY A 30 -13.20 -4.88 -31.19
N THR A 31 -12.27 -4.74 -32.13
CA THR A 31 -11.59 -5.88 -32.75
C THR A 31 -10.50 -6.44 -31.81
N PRO A 32 -10.30 -7.77 -31.76
CA PRO A 32 -9.21 -8.36 -30.99
C PRO A 32 -7.86 -7.75 -31.37
N ASN A 33 -7.10 -7.30 -30.37
CA ASN A 33 -5.79 -6.66 -30.57
C ASN A 33 -4.61 -7.59 -30.28
N SER A 34 -4.86 -8.87 -29.99
CA SER A 34 -3.85 -9.90 -29.73
C SER A 34 -4.37 -11.29 -30.12
N GLU A 35 -3.47 -12.23 -30.40
CA GLU A 35 -3.82 -13.63 -30.72
C GLU A 35 -4.54 -14.34 -29.55
N ALA A 36 -4.17 -14.01 -28.31
CA ALA A 36 -4.86 -14.52 -27.13
C ALA A 36 -6.31 -14.04 -27.06
N ALA A 37 -6.57 -12.77 -27.40
CA ALA A 37 -7.92 -12.23 -27.44
C ALA A 37 -8.78 -12.86 -28.54
N SER A 38 -8.20 -13.21 -29.71
CA SER A 38 -8.95 -13.88 -30.78
C SER A 38 -9.36 -15.32 -30.46
N HIS A 39 -8.66 -15.97 -29.52
CA HIS A 39 -8.98 -17.32 -29.04
C HIS A 39 -9.65 -17.34 -27.66
N ALA A 40 -10.12 -16.20 -27.18
CA ALA A 40 -10.79 -16.11 -25.89
C ALA A 40 -12.04 -17.00 -25.88
N LYS A 41 -12.15 -17.85 -24.85
CA LYS A 41 -13.29 -18.74 -24.64
C LYS A 41 -14.14 -18.20 -23.50
N GLU A 42 -15.41 -18.57 -23.51
CA GLU A 42 -16.33 -18.28 -22.42
C GLU A 42 -15.81 -18.80 -21.08
N SER A 43 -16.15 -18.06 -20.02
CA SER A 43 -15.69 -18.39 -18.67
C SER A 43 -16.40 -19.64 -18.13
N PRO A 44 -15.71 -20.51 -17.37
CA PRO A 44 -16.33 -21.69 -16.77
C PRO A 44 -17.40 -21.28 -15.75
N LEU A 45 -18.36 -22.18 -15.51
CA LEU A 45 -19.48 -21.94 -14.58
C LEU A 45 -19.03 -21.58 -13.15
N THR A 46 -17.86 -22.05 -12.74
CA THR A 46 -17.25 -21.71 -11.44
C THR A 46 -16.93 -20.22 -11.28
N LEU A 47 -16.68 -19.50 -12.38
CA LEU A 47 -16.46 -18.04 -12.39
C LEU A 47 -17.75 -17.27 -12.69
N LEU A 48 -18.60 -17.81 -13.58
CA LEU A 48 -19.85 -17.17 -13.98
C LEU A 48 -20.86 -17.08 -12.81
N LEU A 49 -20.99 -18.15 -12.02
CA LEU A 49 -21.99 -18.22 -10.95
C LEU A 49 -21.81 -17.10 -9.90
N PRO A 50 -20.60 -16.84 -9.34
CA PRO A 50 -20.39 -15.68 -8.47
C PRO A 50 -20.73 -14.34 -9.12
N LEU A 51 -20.39 -14.13 -10.39
CA LEU A 51 -20.68 -12.88 -11.09
C LEU A 51 -22.18 -12.62 -11.25
N VAL A 52 -22.96 -13.66 -11.58
CA VAL A 52 -24.42 -13.55 -11.71
C VAL A 52 -25.06 -13.25 -10.36
N ILE A 53 -24.60 -13.90 -9.28
CA ILE A 53 -25.09 -13.60 -7.93
C ILE A 53 -24.79 -12.14 -7.56
N LEU A 54 -23.58 -11.66 -7.82
CA LEU A 54 -23.21 -10.27 -7.58
C LEU A 54 -24.02 -9.28 -8.43
N ALA A 55 -24.32 -9.61 -9.68
CA ALA A 55 -25.18 -8.80 -10.54
C ALA A 55 -26.61 -8.70 -9.97
N MET A 56 -27.19 -9.82 -9.52
CA MET A 56 -28.49 -9.83 -8.86
C MET A 56 -28.47 -9.02 -7.56
N LEU A 57 -27.43 -9.14 -6.74
CA LEU A 57 -27.25 -8.36 -5.52
C LEU A 57 -27.07 -6.86 -5.81
N SER A 58 -26.46 -6.48 -6.94
CA SER A 58 -26.35 -5.07 -7.33
C SER A 58 -27.70 -4.48 -7.70
N ILE A 59 -28.61 -5.28 -8.30
CA ILE A 59 -29.98 -4.86 -8.59
C ILE A 59 -30.75 -4.73 -7.28
N THR A 60 -30.79 -5.78 -6.45
CA THR A 60 -31.59 -5.80 -5.21
C THR A 60 -31.04 -4.88 -4.12
N GLY A 61 -29.72 -4.69 -4.05
CA GLY A 61 -29.06 -3.83 -3.08
C GLY A 61 -29.46 -2.37 -3.19
N GLY A 62 -29.79 -1.89 -4.39
CA GLY A 62 -30.33 -0.55 -4.60
C GLY A 62 -31.78 -0.37 -4.12
N LEU A 63 -32.52 -1.46 -3.93
CA LEU A 63 -33.91 -1.42 -3.45
C LEU A 63 -33.93 -1.43 -1.92
N LEU A 64 -33.85 -0.25 -1.31
CA LEU A 64 -33.91 -0.06 0.15
C LEU A 64 -35.17 -0.66 0.81
N GLN A 65 -36.22 -0.97 0.05
CA GLN A 65 -37.43 -1.65 0.52
C GLN A 65 -37.18 -3.11 0.90
N LEU A 66 -36.18 -3.75 0.30
CA LEU A 66 -35.84 -5.16 0.54
C LEU A 66 -34.89 -5.34 1.74
N TRP A 67 -34.40 -4.24 2.33
CA TRP A 67 -33.43 -4.29 3.43
C TRP A 67 -34.12 -4.54 4.78
N PRO A 68 -33.52 -5.35 5.67
CA PRO A 68 -34.01 -5.57 7.03
C PRO A 68 -34.12 -4.25 7.82
N ASP A 69 -35.09 -4.13 8.70
CA ASP A 69 -35.38 -2.88 9.41
C ASP A 69 -34.21 -2.33 10.24
N SER A 70 -33.34 -3.20 10.76
CA SER A 70 -32.15 -2.76 11.50
C SER A 70 -31.13 -2.01 10.63
N LEU A 71 -30.95 -2.41 9.37
CA LEU A 71 -30.01 -1.77 8.43
C LEU A 71 -30.71 -0.70 7.58
N GLY A 72 -31.90 -1.03 7.05
CA GLY A 72 -32.72 -0.12 6.27
C GLY A 72 -33.20 1.07 7.11
N GLY A 73 -33.48 0.87 8.40
CA GLY A 73 -33.89 1.94 9.31
C GLY A 73 -32.81 3.01 9.53
N LEU A 74 -31.53 2.63 9.59
CA LEU A 74 -30.42 3.59 9.68
C LEU A 74 -30.33 4.45 8.42
N ILE A 75 -30.38 3.80 7.25
CA ILE A 75 -30.31 4.52 5.96
C ILE A 75 -31.54 5.42 5.77
N ARG A 76 -32.74 4.93 6.11
CA ARG A 76 -33.98 5.72 6.02
C ARG A 76 -33.97 6.89 6.99
N TYR A 77 -33.47 6.71 8.21
CA TYR A 77 -33.33 7.79 9.18
C TYR A 77 -32.43 8.91 8.68
N ASP A 78 -31.27 8.57 8.12
CA ASP A 78 -30.35 9.56 7.54
C ASP A 78 -30.96 10.25 6.32
N VAL A 79 -31.67 9.51 5.46
CA VAL A 79 -32.38 10.07 4.31
C VAL A 79 -33.52 11.00 4.74
N ASP A 80 -34.28 10.63 5.77
CA ASP A 80 -35.35 11.46 6.31
C ASP A 80 -34.78 12.73 6.95
N HIS A 81 -33.68 12.63 7.70
CA HIS A 81 -32.99 13.79 8.25
C HIS A 81 -32.57 14.77 7.14
N LEU A 82 -32.08 14.25 6.01
CA LEU A 82 -31.73 15.07 4.85
C LEU A 82 -32.97 15.67 4.17
N HIS A 83 -34.09 14.95 4.07
CA HIS A 83 -35.34 15.49 3.48
C HIS A 83 -35.88 16.71 4.24
N HIS A 84 -35.64 16.77 5.54
CA HIS A 84 -36.06 17.90 6.37
C HIS A 84 -35.07 19.08 6.33
N ALA A 85 -33.94 18.97 5.62
CA ALA A 85 -33.00 20.06 5.44
C ALA A 85 -33.59 21.16 4.55
N GLU A 86 -33.26 22.42 4.87
CA GLU A 86 -33.67 23.57 4.06
C GLU A 86 -33.21 23.43 2.59
N GLN A 87 -34.16 23.64 1.67
CA GLN A 87 -33.99 23.48 0.21
C GLN A 87 -33.49 22.10 -0.27
N TYR A 88 -33.70 21.03 0.51
CA TYR A 88 -33.32 19.66 0.12
C TYR A 88 -33.87 19.27 -1.25
N ASP A 89 -35.18 19.39 -1.49
CA ASP A 89 -35.81 18.92 -2.73
C ASP A 89 -35.18 19.60 -3.95
N ALA A 90 -35.04 20.92 -3.91
CA ALA A 90 -34.45 21.69 -5.01
C ALA A 90 -32.99 21.27 -5.27
N MET A 91 -32.20 21.06 -4.21
CA MET A 91 -30.81 20.64 -4.33
C MET A 91 -30.68 19.18 -4.78
N HIS A 92 -31.50 18.28 -4.26
CA HIS A 92 -31.56 16.87 -4.63
C HIS A 92 -31.88 16.70 -6.11
N TYR A 93 -32.93 17.36 -6.60
CA TYR A 93 -33.28 17.34 -8.03
C TYR A 93 -32.20 17.97 -8.91
N PHE A 94 -31.52 19.00 -8.42
CA PHE A 94 -30.43 19.63 -9.15
C PHE A 94 -29.23 18.69 -9.29
N VAL A 95 -28.80 18.05 -8.21
CA VAL A 95 -27.72 17.06 -8.18
C VAL A 95 -28.06 15.86 -9.06
N LEU A 96 -29.29 15.33 -8.96
CA LEU A 96 -29.73 14.18 -9.74
C LEU A 96 -29.72 14.50 -11.24
N LYS A 97 -30.26 15.64 -11.66
CA LYS A 97 -30.26 16.07 -13.07
C LYS A 97 -28.84 16.28 -13.60
N LEU A 98 -27.98 16.98 -12.86
CA LEU A 98 -26.62 17.25 -13.32
C LEU A 98 -25.75 15.98 -13.31
N GLY A 99 -25.87 15.12 -12.30
CA GLY A 99 -25.14 13.86 -12.22
C GLY A 99 -25.54 12.89 -13.32
N THR A 100 -26.84 12.71 -13.56
CA THR A 100 -27.34 11.86 -14.65
C THR A 100 -26.93 12.41 -16.02
N ALA A 101 -27.04 13.72 -16.23
CA ALA A 101 -26.55 14.37 -17.45
C ALA A 101 -25.05 14.17 -17.63
N ALA A 102 -24.23 14.36 -16.59
CA ALA A 102 -22.78 14.19 -16.65
C ALA A 102 -22.38 12.75 -17.03
N TRP A 103 -23.05 11.74 -16.46
CA TRP A 103 -22.80 10.34 -16.81
C TRP A 103 -23.19 10.04 -18.27
N ILE A 104 -24.37 10.47 -18.72
CA ILE A 104 -24.81 10.27 -20.10
C ILE A 104 -23.87 10.97 -21.09
N ILE A 105 -23.54 12.23 -20.83
CA ILE A 105 -22.64 13.02 -21.69
C ILE A 105 -21.25 12.39 -21.71
N GLY A 106 -20.72 11.93 -20.57
CA GLY A 106 -19.42 11.25 -20.52
C GLY A 106 -19.39 9.95 -21.32
N LEU A 107 -20.44 9.13 -21.21
CA LEU A 107 -20.58 7.90 -21.98
C LEU A 107 -20.67 8.16 -23.50
N LEU A 108 -21.48 9.14 -23.90
CA LEU A 108 -21.61 9.55 -25.30
C LEU A 108 -20.32 10.16 -25.83
N ALA A 109 -19.66 11.02 -25.06
CA ALA A 109 -18.37 11.60 -25.42
C ALA A 109 -17.33 10.50 -25.66
N ALA A 110 -17.27 9.49 -24.79
CA ALA A 110 -16.40 8.33 -24.99
C ALA A 110 -16.74 7.55 -26.25
N LEU A 111 -18.03 7.32 -26.52
CA LEU A 111 -18.49 6.62 -27.73
C LEU A 111 -18.11 7.37 -29.01
N PHE A 112 -18.33 8.69 -29.08
CA PHE A 112 -18.02 9.48 -30.27
C PHE A 112 -16.53 9.73 -30.45
N PHE A 113 -15.79 9.96 -29.35
CA PHE A 113 -14.37 10.25 -29.39
C PHE A 113 -13.55 8.99 -29.68
N TYR A 114 -13.72 7.91 -28.91
CA TYR A 114 -12.96 6.68 -29.11
C TYR A 114 -13.52 5.84 -30.26
N ARG A 115 -14.84 5.81 -30.45
CA ARG A 115 -15.56 4.93 -31.40
C ARG A 115 -15.32 3.44 -31.13
N VAL A 116 -16.29 2.64 -31.55
CA VAL A 116 -16.19 1.18 -31.51
C VAL A 116 -15.08 0.73 -32.45
N GLY A 117 -14.15 -0.09 -31.96
CA GLY A 117 -13.08 -0.69 -32.78
C GLY A 117 -11.90 0.23 -33.13
N ALA A 118 -11.65 1.31 -32.38
CA ALA A 118 -10.40 2.05 -32.54
C ALA A 118 -9.18 1.20 -32.14
N SER A 119 -8.29 0.97 -33.10
CA SER A 119 -7.02 0.24 -32.90
C SER A 119 -5.93 1.10 -32.24
N GLU A 120 -5.99 2.43 -32.42
CA GLU A 120 -5.04 3.39 -31.85
C GLU A 120 -5.69 4.28 -30.78
N ASP A 121 -4.92 4.62 -29.74
CA ASP A 121 -5.37 5.60 -28.74
C ASP A 121 -5.43 7.00 -29.35
N ARG A 122 -6.66 7.45 -29.64
CA ARG A 122 -6.93 8.76 -30.22
C ARG A 122 -6.50 9.92 -29.33
N LEU A 123 -6.48 9.74 -28.01
CA LEU A 123 -5.98 10.78 -27.10
C LEU A 123 -4.47 10.94 -27.29
N LYS A 124 -3.73 9.83 -27.42
CA LYS A 124 -2.29 9.84 -27.72
C LYS A 124 -2.00 10.49 -29.09
N LYS A 125 -2.84 10.20 -30.09
CA LYS A 125 -2.67 10.70 -31.46
C LYS A 125 -2.99 12.19 -31.61
N ASN A 126 -4.12 12.63 -31.04
CA ASN A 126 -4.63 13.99 -31.25
C ASN A 126 -4.12 14.98 -30.20
N PHE A 127 -3.80 14.52 -28.99
CA PHE A 127 -3.44 15.39 -27.85
C PHE A 127 -2.27 14.81 -27.05
N LEU A 128 -1.12 14.67 -27.70
CA LEU A 128 0.08 14.08 -27.10
C LEU A 128 0.51 14.72 -25.76
N PRO A 129 0.53 16.07 -25.59
CA PRO A 129 0.93 16.67 -24.31
C PRO A 129 -0.01 16.31 -23.15
N ILE A 130 -1.32 16.29 -23.42
CA ILE A 130 -2.34 15.94 -22.42
C ILE A 130 -2.22 14.45 -22.07
N PHE A 131 -2.03 13.60 -23.09
CA PHE A 131 -1.81 12.19 -22.88
C PHE A 131 -0.57 11.94 -22.01
N GLN A 132 0.55 12.59 -22.31
CA GLN A 132 1.79 12.44 -21.52
C GLN A 132 1.60 12.89 -20.07
N PHE A 133 0.89 14.01 -19.83
CA PHE A 133 0.57 14.48 -18.50
C PHE A 133 -0.26 13.46 -17.70
N LEU A 134 -1.34 12.94 -18.30
CA LEU A 134 -2.20 11.94 -17.65
C LEU A 134 -1.49 10.60 -17.47
N HIS A 135 -0.68 10.19 -18.45
CA HIS A 135 0.09 8.95 -18.42
C HIS A 135 1.20 8.97 -17.36
N ALA A 136 1.73 10.16 -17.03
CA ALA A 136 2.67 10.33 -15.92
C ALA A 136 2.02 10.13 -14.54
N LYS A 137 0.70 9.89 -14.45
CA LYS A 137 -0.03 9.62 -13.20
C LYS A 137 0.27 10.65 -12.08
N LEU A 138 0.39 11.92 -12.46
CA LEU A 138 0.74 13.03 -11.55
C LEU A 138 2.10 12.88 -10.86
N TRP A 139 3.02 12.09 -11.43
CA TRP A 139 4.37 11.82 -10.91
C TRP A 139 4.43 11.18 -9.52
N PHE A 140 3.33 10.61 -9.03
CA PHE A 140 3.30 9.98 -7.72
C PHE A 140 4.26 8.78 -7.63
N ASP A 141 4.30 7.95 -8.67
CA ASP A 141 5.17 6.77 -8.73
C ASP A 141 6.65 7.21 -8.69
N GLU A 142 7.01 8.24 -9.44
CA GLU A 142 8.37 8.78 -9.55
C GLU A 142 8.82 9.43 -8.24
N ILE A 143 7.96 10.25 -7.61
CA ILE A 143 8.26 10.90 -6.33
C ILE A 143 8.38 9.85 -5.23
N TYR A 144 7.48 8.86 -5.20
CA TYR A 144 7.51 7.78 -4.21
C TYR A 144 8.78 6.94 -4.37
N ASN A 145 9.10 6.53 -5.59
CA ASN A 145 10.33 5.78 -5.86
C ASN A 145 11.58 6.60 -5.56
N PHE A 146 11.59 7.90 -5.86
CA PHE A 146 12.68 8.80 -5.48
C PHE A 146 12.86 8.84 -3.96
N TYR A 147 11.77 9.02 -3.21
CA TYR A 147 11.80 9.03 -1.75
C TYR A 147 12.32 7.71 -1.18
N VAL A 148 11.80 6.57 -1.64
CA VAL A 148 12.23 5.25 -1.16
C VAL A 148 13.71 5.02 -1.50
N ALA A 149 14.11 5.21 -2.75
CA ALA A 149 15.46 4.91 -3.21
C ALA A 149 16.52 5.86 -2.62
N ASN A 150 16.20 7.14 -2.45
CA ASN A 150 17.19 8.15 -2.06
C ASN A 150 17.13 8.53 -0.58
N VAL A 151 15.98 8.48 0.06
CA VAL A 151 15.82 8.86 1.46
C VAL A 151 15.80 7.62 2.33
N GLN A 152 14.76 6.79 2.18
CA GLN A 152 14.55 5.61 3.01
C GLN A 152 15.73 4.64 2.94
N GLN A 153 16.22 4.32 1.74
CA GLN A 153 17.29 3.34 1.56
C GLN A 153 18.63 3.81 2.16
N ARG A 154 18.90 5.12 2.21
CA ARG A 154 20.10 5.65 2.86
C ARG A 154 20.02 5.49 4.37
N VAL A 155 18.86 5.79 4.95
CA VAL A 155 18.60 5.58 6.38
C VAL A 155 18.71 4.09 6.73
N ALA A 156 18.10 3.21 5.95
CA ALA A 156 18.18 1.76 6.16
C ALA A 156 19.63 1.25 6.13
N ARG A 157 20.45 1.72 5.18
CA ARG A 157 21.88 1.36 5.12
C ARG A 157 22.67 1.89 6.31
N LEU A 158 22.37 3.10 6.79
CA LEU A 158 23.01 3.63 8.00
C LEU A 158 22.64 2.79 9.23
N LEU A 159 21.37 2.46 9.40
CA LEU A 159 20.92 1.60 10.50
C LEU A 159 21.58 0.21 10.43
N ASN A 160 21.67 -0.39 9.24
CA ASN A 160 22.36 -1.66 9.05
C ASN A 160 23.87 -1.55 9.38
N PHE A 161 24.52 -0.45 9.01
CA PHE A 161 25.91 -0.22 9.39
C PHE A 161 26.08 -0.11 10.91
N LEU A 162 25.19 0.60 11.59
CA LEU A 162 25.21 0.72 13.04
C LEU A 162 24.94 -0.63 13.73
N ASP A 163 24.03 -1.44 13.19
CA ASP A 163 23.73 -2.78 13.69
C ASP A 163 24.97 -3.71 13.60
N LEU A 164 25.60 -3.77 12.43
CA LEU A 164 26.82 -4.55 12.21
C LEU A 164 27.99 -4.06 13.07
N LEU A 165 28.14 -2.74 13.25
CA LEU A 165 29.24 -2.18 14.03
C LEU A 165 29.03 -2.37 15.54
N LEU A 166 27.86 -1.99 16.06
CA LEU A 166 27.57 -1.95 17.49
C LEU A 166 27.16 -3.31 18.03
N ILE A 167 26.22 -3.98 17.36
CA ILE A 167 25.69 -5.25 17.85
C ILE A 167 26.65 -6.38 17.49
N GLU A 168 26.90 -6.59 16.20
CA GLU A 168 27.74 -7.72 15.78
C GLU A 168 29.22 -7.49 16.15
N GLY A 169 29.77 -6.32 15.83
CA GLY A 169 31.15 -5.97 16.09
C GLY A 169 31.47 -5.84 17.59
N LEU A 170 30.90 -4.82 18.24
CA LEU A 170 31.27 -4.47 19.61
C LEU A 170 30.67 -5.44 20.64
N LEU A 171 29.36 -5.65 20.62
CA LEU A 171 28.69 -6.43 21.67
C LEU A 171 28.95 -7.93 21.53
N ILE A 172 28.78 -8.52 20.33
CA ILE A 172 28.93 -9.96 20.15
C ILE A 172 30.41 -10.34 20.04
N ARG A 173 31.11 -9.85 19.01
CA ARG A 173 32.50 -10.27 18.74
C ARG A 173 33.49 -9.66 19.75
N GLY A 174 33.26 -8.42 20.18
CA GLY A 174 34.10 -7.76 21.18
C GLY A 174 34.05 -8.46 22.55
N SER A 175 32.85 -8.83 23.02
CA SER A 175 32.73 -9.58 24.28
C SER A 175 33.34 -10.98 24.20
N ALA A 176 33.11 -11.70 23.10
CA ALA A 176 33.75 -12.99 22.86
C ALA A 176 35.28 -12.89 22.82
N GLY A 177 35.82 -11.85 22.18
CA GLY A 177 37.25 -11.55 22.16
C GLY A 177 37.81 -11.25 23.55
N ALA A 178 37.11 -10.46 24.36
CA ALA A 178 37.52 -10.16 25.73
C ALA A 178 37.57 -11.42 26.62
N ILE A 179 36.56 -12.28 26.55
CA ILE A 179 36.53 -13.56 27.26
C ILE A 179 37.66 -14.47 26.77
N SER A 180 37.90 -14.52 25.45
CA SER A 180 38.99 -15.30 24.87
C SER A 180 40.36 -14.82 25.35
N LEU A 181 40.60 -13.51 25.40
CA LEU A 181 41.82 -12.92 25.95
C LEU A 181 42.02 -13.30 27.42
N LEU A 182 40.98 -13.15 28.25
CA LEU A 182 41.03 -13.58 29.65
C LEU A 182 41.35 -15.07 29.78
N GLY A 183 40.74 -15.92 28.93
CA GLY A 183 41.04 -17.35 28.89
C GLY A 183 42.50 -17.65 28.51
N MET A 184 43.07 -16.90 27.55
CA MET A 184 44.48 -17.02 27.18
C MET A 184 45.41 -16.59 28.32
N PHE A 185 45.11 -15.50 29.02
CA PHE A 185 45.85 -15.08 30.21
C PHE A 185 45.77 -16.12 31.33
N ALA A 186 44.57 -16.62 31.65
CA ALA A 186 44.38 -17.66 32.65
C ALA A 186 45.15 -18.95 32.30
N ARG A 187 45.16 -19.33 31.01
CA ARG A 187 45.95 -20.45 30.52
C ARG A 187 47.45 -20.22 30.66
N SER A 188 47.94 -19.01 30.43
CA SER A 188 49.36 -18.66 30.57
C SER A 188 49.89 -18.85 32.00
N VAL A 189 49.03 -18.78 33.02
CA VAL A 189 49.42 -19.03 34.42
C VAL A 189 49.69 -20.52 34.68
N HIS A 190 49.09 -21.42 33.90
CA HIS A 190 49.29 -22.86 33.99
C HIS A 190 50.45 -23.33 33.10
N VAL A 191 51.68 -23.28 33.63
CA VAL A 191 52.92 -23.62 32.91
C VAL A 191 53.28 -25.11 32.98
N GLY A 192 52.50 -25.93 33.70
CA GLY A 192 52.73 -27.39 33.80
C GLY A 192 53.92 -27.82 34.67
N ASN A 193 54.65 -26.89 35.27
CA ASN A 193 55.76 -27.16 36.18
C ASN A 193 55.28 -27.23 37.64
N LEU A 194 55.59 -28.33 38.33
CA LEU A 194 55.22 -28.53 39.74
C LEU A 194 55.72 -27.41 40.66
N HIS A 195 56.94 -26.90 40.42
CA HIS A 195 57.55 -25.84 41.23
C HIS A 195 56.75 -24.54 41.16
N SER A 196 56.26 -24.17 39.97
CA SER A 196 55.43 -22.98 39.78
C SER A 196 54.15 -23.03 40.61
N TYR A 197 53.49 -24.20 40.68
CA TYR A 197 52.28 -24.38 41.49
C TYR A 197 52.54 -24.25 42.99
N VAL A 198 53.69 -24.74 43.47
CA VAL A 198 54.09 -24.57 44.88
C VAL A 198 54.29 -23.10 45.23
N TYR A 199 54.90 -22.30 44.35
CA TYR A 199 55.03 -20.85 44.56
C TYR A 199 53.67 -20.15 44.63
N TRP A 200 52.73 -20.50 43.74
CA TRP A 200 51.36 -19.97 43.77
C TRP A 200 50.64 -20.33 45.08
N PHE A 201 50.79 -21.57 45.56
CA PHE A 201 50.21 -22.02 46.83
C PHE A 201 50.75 -21.24 48.03
N LEU A 202 52.07 -21.09 48.13
CA LEU A 202 52.71 -20.32 49.21
C LEU A 202 52.31 -18.84 49.18
N ALA A 203 52.27 -18.23 47.99
CA ALA A 203 51.81 -16.85 47.81
C ALA A 203 50.36 -16.67 48.25
N GLY A 204 49.47 -17.61 47.87
CA GLY A 204 48.07 -17.61 48.30
C GLY A 204 47.91 -17.74 49.82
N MET A 205 48.70 -18.62 50.45
CA MET A 205 48.70 -18.79 51.91
C MET A 205 49.16 -17.53 52.65
N LEU A 206 50.19 -16.87 52.13
CA LEU A 206 50.74 -15.64 52.70
C LEU A 206 49.75 -14.47 52.55
N LEU A 207 49.07 -14.35 51.41
CA LEU A 207 47.98 -13.41 51.19
C LEU A 207 46.80 -13.64 52.15
N LEU A 208 46.36 -14.89 52.32
CA LEU A 208 45.30 -15.24 53.26
C LEU A 208 45.68 -14.88 54.70
N TRP A 209 46.93 -15.15 55.08
CA TRP A 209 47.45 -14.77 56.38
C TRP A 209 47.41 -13.24 56.56
N LEU A 210 47.91 -12.47 55.60
CA LEU A 210 47.86 -10.99 55.64
C LEU A 210 46.42 -10.45 55.74
N ALA A 211 45.47 -11.03 54.99
CA ALA A 211 44.07 -10.65 55.05
C ALA A 211 43.43 -10.95 56.41
N CYS A 212 43.69 -12.14 56.99
CA CYS A 212 43.20 -12.49 58.33
C CYS A 212 43.78 -11.61 59.45
N PHE A 213 45.01 -11.11 59.27
CA PHE A 213 45.67 -10.21 60.23
C PHE A 213 45.31 -8.73 60.00
N GLY A 214 44.42 -8.42 59.06
CA GLY A 214 43.92 -7.06 58.82
C GLY A 214 44.94 -6.09 58.21
N LEU A 215 45.96 -6.63 57.52
CA LEU A 215 46.97 -5.83 56.82
C LEU A 215 46.50 -5.34 55.43
N PHE A 216 45.25 -5.62 55.09
CA PHE A 216 44.51 -5.13 53.91
C PHE A 216 43.04 -4.95 54.26
#